data_AF-A0A8J9Z1N2-F1
#
_entry.id   AF-A0A8J9Z1N2-F1
#
_cell.length_a   1.000
_cell.length_b   1.000
_cell.length_c   1.000
_cell.angle_alpha   90.00
_cell.angle_beta   90.00
_cell.angle_gamma   90.00
#
_symmetry.space_group_name_H-M   'P 1'
#
loop_
_entity.id
_entity.type
_entity.pdbx_description
1 polymer ?
#
loop_
_entity_poly.entity_id
_entity_poly.type
_entity_poly.pdbx_seq_one_letter_code
_entity_poly.pdbx_strand_id
1 'polypeptide(L)'
;MEFAESDVPYWCTVFVSAFGTWLIFRMVPLVLGRFIVSSRYNSLPLGEQRKVQKCAASLCAALVEGAISGYIFFFRSDIGPELVRYDCSLLRHNVGIFLGYTIADTLLLLLTPEFTGVNDLLLHHAASLFSGYAGLTYAIFPYYINLYLLMEISNPWLNLRWVSFNN
;
A
#
# COMPACT_ATOMS: atom_id res chain seq x y z
N MET A 1 20.24 22.23 19.61
CA MET A 1 19.71 21.02 18.97
C MET A 1 18.97 21.52 17.74
N GLU A 2 19.68 21.56 16.61
CA GLU A 2 19.14 22.07 15.35
C GLU A 2 18.12 21.05 14.81
N PHE A 3 16.89 21.51 14.63
CA PHE A 3 15.85 20.74 13.98
C PHE A 3 16.19 20.72 12.49
N ALA A 4 16.64 19.58 11.97
CA ALA A 4 16.68 19.36 10.54
C ALA A 4 15.24 19.21 10.05
N GLU A 5 14.58 20.34 9.77
CA GLU A 5 13.45 20.37 8.86
C GLU A 5 13.96 19.89 7.49
N SER A 6 13.66 18.63 7.14
CA SER A 6 13.68 18.28 5.72
C SER A 6 12.42 18.87 5.09
N ASP A 7 12.54 20.08 4.53
CA ASP A 7 11.51 20.80 3.76
C ASP A 7 11.13 20.09 2.44
N VAL A 8 11.23 18.76 2.37
CA VAL A 8 10.81 17.97 1.22
C VAL A 8 9.37 17.56 1.45
N PRO A 9 8.38 18.10 0.71
CA PRO A 9 7.01 17.68 0.85
C PRO A 9 6.86 16.26 0.32
N TYR A 10 6.88 15.27 1.23
CA TYR A 10 6.62 13.85 0.90
C TYR A 10 5.24 13.63 0.27
N TRP A 11 4.37 14.64 0.30
CA TRP A 11 3.12 14.73 -0.46
C TRP A 11 3.27 14.44 -1.95
N CYS A 12 4.38 14.82 -2.59
CA CYS A 12 4.63 14.41 -3.98
C CYS A 12 4.67 12.88 -4.11
N THR A 13 5.29 12.18 -3.16
CA THR A 13 5.31 10.71 -3.10
C THR A 13 3.91 10.15 -2.91
N VAL A 14 3.10 10.76 -2.03
CA VAL A 14 1.70 10.38 -1.80
C VAL A 14 0.90 10.48 -3.10
N PHE A 15 0.97 11.61 -3.81
CA PHE A 15 0.23 11.81 -5.06
C PHE A 15 0.69 10.87 -6.16
N VAL A 16 2.00 10.68 -6.33
CA VAL A 16 2.56 9.74 -7.32
C VAL A 16 2.13 8.31 -7.01
N SER A 17 2.17 7.89 -5.74
CA SER A 17 1.73 6.56 -5.33
C SER A 17 0.23 6.36 -5.52
N ALA A 18 -0.60 7.35 -5.15
CA ALA A 18 -2.04 7.29 -5.36
C ALA A 18 -2.40 7.17 -6.84
N PHE A 19 -1.77 8.00 -7.69
CA PHE A 19 -1.96 7.93 -9.14
C PHE A 19 -1.44 6.61 -9.74
N GLY A 20 -0.26 6.16 -9.30
CA GLY A 20 0.34 4.89 -9.71
C GLY A 20 -0.56 3.70 -9.39
N THR A 21 -1.10 3.65 -8.18
CA THR A 21 -2.07 2.63 -7.75
C THR A 21 -3.31 2.61 -8.64
N TRP A 22 -3.87 3.79 -8.92
CA TRP A 22 -5.00 3.93 -9.85
C TRP A 22 -4.66 3.47 -11.27
N LEU A 23 -3.45 3.78 -11.76
CA LEU A 23 -2.99 3.35 -13.06
C LEU A 23 -2.84 1.82 -13.12
N ILE A 24 -2.24 1.20 -12.10
CA ILE A 24 -2.11 -0.27 -12.02
C ILE A 24 -3.49 -0.91 -12.09
N PHE A 25 -4.44 -0.46 -11.28
CA PHE A 25 -5.82 -0.94 -11.31
C PHE A 25 -6.43 -0.91 -12.72
N ARG A 26 -6.21 0.19 -13.47
CA ARG A 26 -6.70 0.36 -14.85
C ARG A 26 -5.93 -0.46 -15.89
N MET A 27 -4.65 -0.75 -15.66
CA MET A 27 -3.79 -1.47 -16.60
C MET A 27 -3.92 -2.99 -16.49
N VAL A 28 -4.34 -3.52 -15.33
CA VAL A 28 -4.50 -4.97 -15.09
C VAL A 28 -5.34 -5.67 -16.17
N PRO A 29 -6.49 -5.14 -16.64
CA PRO A 29 -7.27 -5.77 -17.71
C PRO A 29 -6.51 -5.83 -19.04
N LEU A 30 -5.69 -4.83 -19.34
CA LEU A 30 -4.90 -4.76 -20.58
C LEU A 30 -3.77 -5.79 -20.57
N VAL A 31 -3.18 -6.04 -19.40
CA VAL A 31 -2.13 -7.04 -19.23
C VAL A 31 -2.76 -8.43 -19.17
N LEU A 32 -3.65 -8.69 -18.22
CA LEU A 32 -4.25 -10.01 -18.03
C LEU A 32 -5.12 -10.46 -19.23
N GLY A 33 -5.83 -9.54 -19.88
CA GLY A 33 -6.63 -9.83 -21.07
C GLY A 33 -5.80 -10.15 -22.32
N ARG A 34 -4.48 -9.87 -22.33
CA ARG A 34 -3.57 -10.17 -23.45
C ARG A 34 -2.65 -11.37 -23.20
N PHE A 35 -2.38 -11.73 -21.94
CA PHE A 35 -1.50 -12.86 -21.57
C PHE A 35 -2.27 -14.16 -21.26
N ILE A 36 -1.58 -15.23 -20.86
CA ILE A 36 -2.08 -16.63 -20.70
C ILE A 36 -3.35 -16.75 -19.83
N VAL A 37 -3.60 -15.78 -18.94
CA VAL A 37 -4.78 -15.75 -18.04
C VAL A 37 -6.04 -15.17 -18.72
N SER A 38 -5.93 -14.72 -19.99
CA SER A 38 -6.97 -13.93 -20.69
C SER A 38 -8.31 -14.62 -20.81
N SER A 39 -8.36 -15.89 -21.22
CA SER A 39 -9.62 -16.60 -21.41
C SER A 39 -10.42 -16.72 -20.12
N ARG A 40 -9.72 -16.87 -18.99
CA ARG A 40 -10.33 -17.04 -17.67
C ARG A 40 -10.68 -15.69 -17.04
N TYR A 41 -9.81 -14.70 -17.18
CA TYR A 41 -10.09 -13.35 -16.69
C TYR A 41 -11.30 -12.74 -17.40
N ASN A 42 -11.36 -12.88 -18.73
CA ASN A 42 -12.45 -12.32 -19.54
C ASN A 42 -13.79 -13.03 -19.33
N SER A 43 -13.80 -14.26 -18.81
CA SER A 43 -15.03 -14.99 -18.46
C SER A 43 -15.60 -14.62 -17.08
N LEU A 44 -14.84 -13.88 -16.25
CA LEU A 44 -15.31 -13.48 -14.92
C LEU A 44 -16.39 -12.39 -15.00
N PRO A 45 -17.37 -12.37 -14.09
CA PRO A 45 -18.27 -11.23 -13.93
C PRO A 45 -17.50 -9.94 -13.60
N LEU A 46 -18.07 -8.78 -13.95
CA LEU A 46 -17.42 -7.47 -13.78
C LEU A 46 -16.94 -7.21 -12.34
N GLY A 47 -17.73 -7.59 -11.34
CA GLY A 47 -17.34 -7.44 -9.93
C GLY A 47 -16.10 -8.26 -9.56
N GLU A 48 -16.01 -9.51 -10.05
CA GLU A 48 -14.86 -10.39 -9.81
C GLU A 48 -13.61 -9.90 -10.56
N GLN A 49 -13.76 -9.37 -11.77
CA GLN A 49 -12.66 -8.72 -12.49
C GLN A 49 -12.10 -7.53 -11.72
N ARG A 50 -12.96 -6.68 -11.13
CA ARG A 50 -12.54 -5.53 -10.32
C ARG A 50 -11.85 -5.94 -9.02
N LYS A 51 -12.27 -7.04 -8.39
CA LYS A 51 -11.56 -7.64 -7.24
C LYS A 51 -10.15 -8.06 -7.63
N VAL A 52 -9.99 -8.74 -8.76
CA VAL A 52 -8.65 -9.12 -9.28
C VAL A 52 -7.79 -7.89 -9.57
N GLN A 53 -8.35 -6.85 -10.20
CA GLN A 53 -7.65 -5.57 -10.44
C GLN A 53 -7.15 -4.94 -9.14
N LYS A 54 -8.02 -4.88 -8.12
CA LYS A 54 -7.68 -4.37 -6.79
C LYS A 54 -6.60 -5.21 -6.12
N CYS A 55 -6.72 -6.53 -6.12
CA CYS A 55 -5.72 -7.43 -5.55
C CYS A 55 -4.35 -7.25 -6.20
N ALA A 56 -4.30 -7.05 -7.52
CA ALA A 56 -3.05 -6.78 -8.24
C ALA A 56 -2.42 -5.43 -7.83
N ALA A 57 -3.22 -4.38 -7.68
CA ALA A 57 -2.73 -3.08 -7.21
C ALA A 57 -2.18 -3.17 -5.78
N SER A 58 -2.91 -3.84 -4.88
CA SER A 58 -2.49 -4.11 -3.49
C SER A 58 -1.21 -4.95 -3.42
N LEU A 59 -1.09 -5.98 -4.26
CA LEU A 59 0.11 -6.80 -4.39
C LEU A 59 1.35 -5.96 -4.76
N CYS A 60 1.21 -5.08 -5.75
CA CYS A 60 2.30 -4.21 -6.17
C CYS A 60 2.75 -3.27 -5.05
N ALA A 61 1.79 -2.61 -4.37
CA ALA A 61 2.09 -1.72 -3.25
C ALA A 61 2.80 -2.46 -2.11
N ALA A 62 2.24 -3.59 -1.66
CA ALA A 62 2.83 -4.39 -0.58
C ALA A 62 4.24 -4.90 -0.87
N LEU A 63 4.53 -5.27 -2.13
CA LEU A 63 5.89 -5.68 -2.53
C LEU A 63 6.88 -4.52 -2.48
N VAL A 64 6.48 -3.33 -2.94
CA VAL A 64 7.33 -2.13 -2.90
C VAL A 64 7.58 -1.70 -1.45
N GLU A 65 6.50 -1.56 -0.67
CA GLU A 65 6.56 -1.10 0.71
C GLU A 65 7.35 -2.08 1.58
N GLY A 66 7.06 -3.36 1.41
CA GLY A 66 7.74 -4.45 2.08
C GLY A 66 9.22 -4.54 1.74
N ALA A 67 9.59 -4.38 0.46
CA ALA A 67 11.00 -4.39 0.06
C ALA A 67 11.78 -3.23 0.70
N ILE A 68 11.22 -2.01 0.69
CA ILE A 68 11.84 -0.84 1.31
C ILE A 68 11.94 -1.03 2.82
N SER A 69 10.87 -1.49 3.47
CA SER A 69 10.88 -1.73 4.92
C SER A 69 11.78 -2.87 5.35
N GLY A 70 11.89 -3.92 4.53
CA GLY A 70 12.85 -5.01 4.72
C GLY A 70 14.28 -4.51 4.59
N TYR A 71 14.56 -3.66 3.60
CA TYR A 71 15.86 -3.03 3.46
C TYR A 71 16.23 -2.20 4.70
N ILE A 72 15.30 -1.36 5.18
CA ILE A 72 15.50 -0.61 6.41
C ILE A 72 15.76 -1.55 7.59
N PHE A 73 14.92 -2.56 7.78
CA PHE A 73 15.01 -3.46 8.93
C PHE A 73 16.33 -4.25 8.99
N PHE A 74 16.81 -4.76 7.85
CA PHE A 74 18.00 -5.62 7.82
C PHE A 74 19.32 -4.85 7.67
N PHE A 75 19.32 -3.68 7.03
CA PHE A 75 20.57 -3.00 6.63
C PHE A 75 20.77 -1.61 7.24
N ARG A 76 19.76 -1.00 7.86
CA ARG A 76 19.87 0.31 8.51
C ARG A 76 20.04 0.15 10.01
N SER A 77 21.28 0.22 10.49
CA SER A 77 21.62 0.13 11.92
C SER A 77 21.25 1.38 12.73
N ASP A 78 20.92 2.47 12.05
CA ASP A 78 20.55 3.77 12.61
C ASP A 78 19.06 3.86 13.00
N ILE A 79 18.27 2.81 12.76
CA ILE A 79 16.84 2.76 13.11
C ILE A 79 16.61 1.59 14.07
N GLY A 80 16.60 1.89 15.36
CA GLY A 80 16.41 0.92 16.44
C GLY A 80 15.17 1.20 17.33
N PRO A 81 14.74 0.22 18.14
CA PRO A 81 13.56 0.34 19.01
C PRO A 81 13.68 1.40 20.11
N GLU A 82 14.91 1.75 20.52
CA GLU A 82 15.22 2.80 21.49
C GLU A 82 15.10 4.22 20.91
N LEU A 83 15.04 4.36 19.59
CA LEU A 83 15.01 5.63 18.90
C LEU A 83 13.59 6.20 18.83
N VAL A 84 13.29 7.14 19.74
CA VAL A 84 11.96 7.77 19.83
C VAL A 84 11.71 8.77 18.71
N ARG A 85 12.74 9.51 18.29
CA ARG A 85 12.64 10.53 17.24
C ARG A 85 13.82 10.45 16.29
N TYR A 86 13.54 10.26 15.00
CA TYR A 86 14.55 10.28 13.95
C TYR A 86 13.88 10.41 12.58
N ASP A 87 14.37 11.37 11.78
CA ASP A 87 13.85 11.62 10.44
C ASP A 87 14.61 10.80 9.41
N CYS A 88 14.04 9.65 9.05
CA CYS A 88 14.56 8.82 7.97
C CYS A 88 13.80 9.13 6.68
N SER A 89 14.43 9.88 5.77
CA SER A 89 13.82 10.22 4.47
C SER A 89 13.33 9.00 3.68
N LEU A 90 14.09 7.89 3.67
CA LEU A 90 13.67 6.66 3.00
C LEU A 90 12.38 6.08 3.61
N LEU A 91 12.27 6.07 4.94
CA LEU A 91 11.06 5.65 5.63
C LEU A 91 9.90 6.61 5.35
N ARG A 92 10.14 7.92 5.32
CA ARG A 92 9.12 8.93 5.00
C ARG A 92 8.57 8.75 3.59
N HIS A 93 9.43 8.46 2.61
CA HIS A 93 8.98 8.09 1.27
C HIS A 93 8.16 6.80 1.30
N ASN A 94 8.57 5.79 2.07
CA ASN A 94 7.81 4.55 2.18
C ASN A 94 6.41 4.76 2.80
N VAL A 95 6.33 5.55 3.87
CA VAL A 95 5.05 5.96 4.48
C VAL A 95 4.21 6.76 3.47
N GLY A 96 4.84 7.60 2.65
CA GLY A 96 4.17 8.33 1.58
C GLY A 96 3.59 7.40 0.51
N ILE A 97 4.31 6.35 0.13
CA ILE A 97 3.82 5.31 -0.78
C ILE A 97 2.59 4.63 -0.18
N PHE A 98 2.71 4.14 1.06
CA PHE A 98 1.64 3.51 1.81
C PHE A 98 0.39 4.40 1.94
N LEU A 99 0.57 5.67 2.30
CA LEU A 99 -0.54 6.61 2.43
C LEU A 99 -1.22 6.86 1.07
N GLY A 100 -0.45 7.04 0.00
CA GLY A 100 -0.98 7.24 -1.35
C GLY A 100 -1.76 6.03 -1.86
N TYR A 101 -1.22 4.82 -1.67
CA TYR A 101 -1.90 3.56 -1.97
C TYR A 101 -3.20 3.43 -1.18
N THR A 102 -3.16 3.67 0.14
CA THR A 102 -4.33 3.54 1.02
C THR A 102 -5.44 4.52 0.64
N ILE A 103 -5.10 5.77 0.26
CA ILE A 103 -6.06 6.74 -0.28
C ILE A 103 -6.72 6.20 -1.55
N ALA A 104 -5.91 5.71 -2.51
CA ALA A 104 -6.41 5.17 -3.75
C ALA A 104 -7.31 3.93 -3.53
N ASP A 105 -6.91 3.01 -2.66
CA ASP A 105 -7.70 1.81 -2.36
C ASP A 105 -9.01 2.14 -1.64
N THR A 106 -8.99 3.12 -0.73
CA THR A 106 -10.20 3.64 -0.08
C THR A 106 -11.16 4.24 -1.10
N LEU A 107 -10.66 5.05 -2.05
CA LEU A 107 -11.48 5.61 -3.12
C LEU A 107 -12.05 4.52 -4.03
N LEU A 108 -11.26 3.50 -4.38
CA LEU A 108 -11.74 2.36 -5.16
C LEU A 108 -12.84 1.60 -4.42
N LEU A 109 -12.72 1.41 -3.11
CA LEU A 109 -13.74 0.81 -2.26
C LEU A 109 -15.05 1.60 -2.27
N LEU A 110 -14.98 2.92 -2.13
CA LEU A 110 -16.15 3.79 -2.07
C LEU A 110 -16.83 3.97 -3.43
N LEU A 111 -16.07 3.98 -4.52
CA LEU A 111 -16.56 4.28 -5.87
C LEU A 111 -16.98 3.03 -6.67
N THR A 112 -16.76 1.83 -6.13
CA THR A 112 -17.04 0.56 -6.82
C THR A 112 -18.14 -0.21 -6.08
N PRO A 113 -19.40 -0.15 -6.56
CA PRO A 113 -20.55 -0.73 -5.88
C PRO A 113 -20.49 -2.26 -5.70
N GLU A 114 -19.66 -2.95 -6.49
CA GLU A 114 -19.50 -4.40 -6.46
C GLU A 114 -18.70 -4.89 -5.23
N PHE A 115 -18.06 -3.99 -4.48
CA PHE A 115 -17.43 -4.30 -3.21
C PHE A 115 -18.45 -4.21 -2.08
N THR A 116 -19.23 -5.28 -1.86
CA THR A 116 -20.21 -5.37 -0.76
C THR A 116 -19.55 -5.82 0.55
N GLY A 117 -20.12 -5.42 1.71
CA GLY A 117 -19.67 -5.88 3.03
C GLY A 117 -18.39 -5.22 3.58
N VAL A 118 -18.08 -3.99 3.16
CA VAL A 118 -16.77 -3.34 3.39
C VAL A 118 -16.66 -2.52 4.68
N ASN A 119 -17.61 -2.61 5.62
CA ASN A 119 -17.62 -1.72 6.80
C ASN A 119 -16.39 -1.91 7.69
N ASP A 120 -16.02 -3.15 8.01
CA ASP A 120 -14.82 -3.44 8.80
C ASP A 120 -13.54 -3.05 8.04
N LEU A 121 -13.58 -3.19 6.71
CA LEU A 121 -12.50 -2.79 5.83
C LEU A 121 -12.32 -1.26 5.82
N LEU A 122 -13.40 -0.48 5.85
CA LEU A 122 -13.36 0.99 5.91
C LEU A 122 -12.76 1.48 7.22
N LEU A 123 -13.07 0.84 8.36
CA LEU A 123 -12.46 1.18 9.64
C LEU A 123 -10.95 0.91 9.63
N HIS A 124 -10.54 -0.24 9.09
CA HIS A 124 -9.12 -0.57 8.90
C HIS A 124 -8.41 0.47 8.01
N HIS A 125 -9.05 0.90 6.91
CA HIS A 125 -8.50 1.94 6.03
C HIS A 125 -8.43 3.29 6.74
N ALA A 126 -9.42 3.67 7.54
CA ALA A 126 -9.38 4.91 8.31
C ALA A 126 -8.22 4.93 9.31
N ALA A 127 -7.99 3.83 10.03
CA ALA A 127 -6.85 3.68 10.93
C ALA A 127 -5.50 3.72 10.18
N SER A 128 -5.45 3.10 8.99
CA SER A 128 -4.29 3.11 8.11
C SER A 128 -3.97 4.51 7.58
N LEU A 129 -4.99 5.26 7.14
CA LEU A 129 -4.87 6.66 6.71
C LEU A 129 -4.37 7.56 7.83
N PHE A 130 -4.93 7.42 9.03
CA PHE A 130 -4.47 8.17 10.20
C PHE A 130 -3.00 7.86 10.52
N SER A 131 -2.64 6.58 10.55
CA SER A 131 -1.27 6.13 10.85
C SER A 131 -0.28 6.60 9.79
N GLY A 132 -0.65 6.52 8.50
CA GLY A 132 0.15 7.02 7.39
C GLY A 132 0.35 8.53 7.47
N TYR A 133 -0.72 9.31 7.73
CA TYR A 133 -0.62 10.75 7.92
C TYR A 133 0.30 11.11 9.11
N ALA A 134 0.11 10.45 10.26
CA ALA A 134 0.91 10.68 11.45
C ALA A 134 2.39 10.34 11.20
N GLY A 135 2.68 9.20 10.57
CA GLY A 135 4.04 8.78 10.23
C GLY A 135 4.70 9.65 9.15
N LEU A 136 3.92 10.27 8.27
CA LEU A 136 4.42 11.21 7.26
C LEU A 136 4.69 12.60 7.85
N THR A 137 3.93 13.00 8.87
CA THR A 137 4.02 14.33 9.48
C THR A 137 5.04 14.36 10.62
N TYR A 138 5.02 13.36 11.49
CA TYR A 138 5.82 13.35 12.72
C TYR A 138 6.99 12.35 12.61
N ALA A 139 8.22 12.83 12.86
CA ALA A 139 9.42 11.99 12.88
C ALA A 139 9.55 11.20 14.19
N ILE A 140 8.52 10.44 14.55
CA ILE A 140 8.42 9.71 15.82
C ILE A 140 8.34 8.20 15.56
N PHE A 141 8.94 7.40 16.44
CA PHE A 141 8.87 5.93 16.43
C PHE A 141 9.16 5.26 15.07
N PRO A 142 10.24 5.65 14.35
CA PRO A 142 10.50 5.17 13.00
C PRO A 142 10.66 3.64 12.92
N TYR A 143 11.23 3.02 13.96
CA TYR A 143 11.36 1.56 14.02
C TYR A 143 10.01 0.85 14.00
N TYR A 144 9.04 1.32 14.80
CA TYR A 144 7.72 0.72 14.90
C TYR A 144 6.88 0.98 13.64
N ILE A 145 7.00 2.18 13.06
CA ILE A 145 6.38 2.50 11.75
C ILE A 145 6.94 1.56 10.68
N ASN A 146 8.27 1.34 10.67
CA ASN A 146 8.88 0.45 9.70
C ASN A 146 8.43 -1.01 9.88
N LEU A 147 8.30 -1.49 11.12
CA LEU A 147 7.75 -2.82 11.39
C LEU A 147 6.31 -2.96 10.92
N TYR A 148 5.47 -1.95 11.13
CA TYR A 148 4.11 -1.94 10.63
C TYR A 148 4.07 -2.08 9.10
N LEU A 149 4.84 -1.26 8.37
CA LEU A 149 4.94 -1.36 6.91
C LEU A 149 5.56 -2.69 6.43
N LEU A 150 6.46 -3.28 7.21
CA LEU A 150 7.02 -4.60 6.91
C LEU A 150 5.94 -5.70 6.97
N MET A 151 4.93 -5.57 7.84
CA MET A 151 3.84 -6.54 7.95
C MET A 151 2.90 -6.51 6.75
N GLU A 152 2.87 -5.43 5.96
CA GLU A 152 2.11 -5.35 4.71
C GLU A 152 2.59 -6.39 3.67
N ILE A 153 3.82 -6.93 3.82
CA ILE A 153 4.29 -8.10 3.05
C ILE A 153 3.35 -9.28 3.18
N SER A 154 2.54 -9.42 4.23
CA SER A 154 1.61 -10.55 4.34
C SER A 154 0.42 -10.45 3.37
N ASN A 155 0.05 -9.26 2.91
CA ASN A 155 -1.14 -9.01 2.07
C ASN A 155 -1.15 -9.78 0.74
N PRO A 156 -0.04 -9.87 -0.03
CA PRO A 156 0.04 -10.73 -1.21
C PRO A 156 -0.38 -12.18 -0.98
N TRP A 157 0.00 -12.78 0.15
CA TRP A 157 -0.32 -14.19 0.47
C TRP A 157 -1.80 -14.35 0.83
N LEU A 158 -2.39 -13.36 1.51
CA LEU A 158 -3.83 -13.32 1.78
C LEU A 158 -4.65 -13.15 0.49
N ASN A 159 -4.19 -12.30 -0.43
CA ASN A 159 -4.86 -12.06 -1.71
C ASN A 159 -4.75 -13.27 -2.67
N LEU A 160 -3.58 -13.93 -2.73
CA LEU A 160 -3.38 -15.13 -3.56
C LEU A 160 -4.24 -16.32 -3.11
N ARG A 161 -4.49 -16.44 -1.79
CA ARG A 161 -5.43 -17.43 -1.24
C ARG A 161 -6.80 -17.27 -1.89
N TRP A 162 -7.34 -16.05 -1.92
CA TRP A 162 -8.67 -15.81 -2.47
C TRP A 162 -8.79 -16.18 -3.96
N VAL A 163 -7.76 -15.85 -4.76
CA VAL A 163 -7.72 -16.22 -6.19
C VAL A 163 -7.67 -17.75 -6.40
N SER A 164 -7.08 -18.49 -5.46
CA SER A 164 -6.85 -19.94 -5.59
C SER A 164 -8.00 -20.80 -5.07
N PHE A 165 -8.73 -20.34 -4.03
CA PHE A 165 -9.72 -21.16 -3.31
C PHE A 165 -11.19 -20.94 -3.72
N ASN A 166 -11.51 -19.90 -4.49
CA ASN A 166 -12.85 -19.73 -5.09
C ASN A 166 -12.97 -20.47 -6.45
N ASN A 167 -12.32 -21.63 -6.56
CA ASN A 167 -12.52 -22.61 -7.64
C ASN A 167 -13.66 -23.56 -7.28
#